data_AF-A0A970UGH1-F1
#
_entry.id   AF-A0A970UGH1-F1
#
_cell.length_a   1.000
_cell.length_b   1.000
_cell.length_c   1.000
_cell.angle_alpha   90.00
_cell.angle_beta   90.00
_cell.angle_gamma   90.00
#
_symmetry.space_group_name_H-M   'P 1'
#
loop_
_entity.id
_entity.type
_entity.pdbx_description
1 polymer ?
#
loop_
_entity_poly.entity_id
_entity_poly.type
_entity_poly.pdbx_seq_one_letter_code
_entity_poly.pdbx_strand_id
1 'polypeptide(L)'
;SVLQETVPEIELGLVPGISAHSLASSRAGRFLALGDENLSVIPGTAPEAKIRSMLAASDAAVIYKPSALGSSLLRVVQETGPWSTIIRVDRAGMDDERITEGVSALSASDEYLSVVELLRYR
;
A
#
# COMPACT_ATOMS: atom_id res chain seq x y z
N SER A 1 -25.87 8.31 -10.79
CA SER A 1 -25.04 7.31 -11.53
C SER A 1 -25.84 6.84 -12.74
N VAL A 2 -25.22 6.21 -13.76
CA VAL A 2 -25.94 5.67 -14.95
C VAL A 2 -27.14 4.79 -14.54
N LEU A 3 -27.03 4.08 -13.41
CA LEU A 3 -28.09 3.24 -12.85
C LEU A 3 -29.30 4.05 -12.34
N GLN A 4 -29.07 5.15 -11.63
CA GLN A 4 -30.14 6.02 -11.12
C GLN A 4 -30.83 6.84 -12.22
N GLU A 5 -30.12 7.13 -13.32
CA GLU A 5 -30.71 7.76 -14.50
C GLU A 5 -31.66 6.82 -15.25
N THR A 6 -31.39 5.52 -15.20
CA THR A 6 -32.18 4.49 -15.89
C THR A 6 -33.33 3.95 -15.02
N VAL A 7 -33.12 3.86 -13.70
CA VAL A 7 -34.12 3.39 -12.73
C VAL A 7 -34.06 4.32 -11.50
N PRO A 8 -34.87 5.40 -11.46
CA PRO A 8 -34.84 6.39 -10.39
C PRO A 8 -35.13 5.83 -8.99
N GLU A 9 -35.89 4.73 -8.93
CA GLU A 9 -36.33 4.04 -7.71
C GLU A 9 -35.24 3.13 -7.12
N ILE A 10 -34.09 2.95 -7.79
CA ILE A 10 -33.09 1.96 -7.38
C ILE A 10 -32.37 2.39 -6.10
N GLU A 11 -32.43 1.54 -5.08
CA GLU A 11 -31.63 1.73 -3.87
C GLU A 11 -30.21 1.17 -4.08
N LEU A 12 -29.20 1.99 -3.76
CA LEU A 12 -27.79 1.60 -3.81
C LEU A 12 -27.22 1.53 -2.39
N GLY A 13 -26.55 0.42 -2.08
CA GLY A 13 -25.88 0.20 -0.80
C GLY A 13 -24.39 -0.14 -0.99
N LEU A 14 -23.59 0.15 0.03
CA LEU A 14 -22.18 -0.24 0.11
C LEU A 14 -22.03 -1.37 1.13
N VAL A 15 -21.38 -2.46 0.73
CA VAL A 15 -20.97 -3.54 1.64
C VAL A 15 -19.46 -3.41 1.87
N PRO A 16 -19.00 -3.19 3.11
CA PRO A 16 -17.57 -3.07 3.39
C PRO A 16 -16.85 -4.39 3.16
N GLY A 17 -15.56 -4.30 2.86
CA GLY A 17 -14.66 -5.45 2.74
C GLY A 17 -13.32 -5.19 3.42
N ILE A 18 -12.50 -6.23 3.53
CA ILE A 18 -11.13 -6.12 4.03
C ILE A 18 -10.26 -5.48 2.93
N SER A 19 -9.56 -4.42 3.28
CA SER A 19 -8.63 -3.76 2.37
C SER A 19 -7.39 -4.62 2.13
N ALA A 20 -6.81 -4.56 0.92
CA ALA A 20 -5.61 -5.34 0.59
C ALA A 20 -4.44 -5.12 1.57
N HIS A 21 -4.24 -3.90 2.07
CA HIS A 21 -3.20 -3.60 3.07
C HIS A 21 -3.49 -4.19 4.45
N SER A 22 -4.76 -4.22 4.87
CA SER A 22 -5.12 -4.87 6.14
C SER A 22 -4.91 -6.38 6.05
N LEU A 23 -5.26 -6.99 4.91
CA LEU A 23 -4.95 -8.39 4.64
C LEU A 23 -3.44 -8.62 4.60
N ALA A 24 -2.69 -7.85 3.81
CA ALA A 24 -1.24 -7.97 3.67
C ALA A 24 -0.51 -7.93 5.02
N SER A 25 -0.81 -6.95 5.86
CA SER A 25 -0.20 -6.85 7.20
C SER A 25 -0.54 -8.06 8.08
N SER A 26 -1.78 -8.55 8.02
CA SER A 26 -2.18 -9.78 8.72
C SER A 26 -1.42 -11.01 8.22
N ARG A 27 -1.23 -11.14 6.90
CA ARG A 27 -0.46 -12.23 6.28
C ARG A 27 1.03 -12.16 6.63
N ALA A 28 1.59 -10.96 6.69
CA ALA A 28 2.98 -10.71 7.09
C ALA A 28 3.21 -10.78 8.61
N GLY A 29 2.16 -10.94 9.42
CA GLY A 29 2.27 -10.95 10.88
C GLY A 29 2.85 -9.63 11.41
N ARG A 30 2.38 -8.50 10.88
CA ARG A 30 2.77 -7.16 11.32
C ARG A 30 1.55 -6.32 11.65
N PHE A 31 1.75 -5.35 12.53
CA PHE A 31 0.79 -4.29 12.80
C PHE A 31 1.14 -3.08 11.96
N LEU A 32 0.16 -2.53 11.25
CA LEU A 32 0.35 -1.35 10.38
C LEU A 32 0.74 -0.09 11.17
N ALA A 33 0.15 0.12 12.34
CA ALA A 33 0.42 1.26 13.22
C ALA A 33 -0.01 0.89 14.64
N LEU A 34 0.65 1.41 15.68
CA LEU A 34 0.24 1.32 17.08
C LEU A 34 0.39 2.69 17.77
N GLY A 35 -0.35 2.89 18.85
CA GLY A 35 -0.23 4.09 19.66
C GLY A 35 -0.66 5.34 18.88
N ASP A 36 0.26 6.31 18.80
CA ASP A 36 0.09 7.60 18.12
C ASP A 36 0.68 7.63 16.70
N GLU A 37 1.16 6.49 16.18
CA GLU A 37 1.68 6.37 14.81
C GLU A 37 0.59 6.66 13.78
N ASN A 38 0.87 7.58 12.84
CA ASN A 38 -0.02 7.81 11.71
C ASN A 38 0.20 6.76 10.60
N LEU A 39 -0.89 6.40 9.91
CA LEU A 39 -0.89 5.49 8.76
C LEU A 39 -1.33 6.23 7.49
N SER A 40 -0.44 6.34 6.50
CA SER A 40 -0.78 6.84 5.17
C SER A 40 -1.00 5.71 4.16
N VAL A 41 -2.13 5.74 3.44
CA VAL A 41 -2.37 4.86 2.29
C VAL A 41 -2.18 5.66 1.00
N ILE A 42 -1.15 5.31 0.23
CA ILE A 42 -0.60 6.10 -0.86
C ILE A 42 -0.74 5.32 -2.18
N PRO A 43 -1.38 5.88 -3.23
CA PRO A 43 -1.34 5.27 -4.55
C PRO A 43 0.03 5.52 -5.22
N GLY A 44 0.69 4.46 -5.67
CA GLY A 44 1.94 4.53 -6.43
C GLY A 44 1.80 5.24 -7.78
N THR A 45 0.58 5.46 -8.26
CA THR A 45 0.27 6.23 -9.47
C THR A 45 0.22 7.74 -9.25
N ALA A 46 0.37 8.22 -8.00
CA ALA A 46 0.44 9.65 -7.73
C ALA A 46 1.77 10.24 -8.25
N PRO A 47 1.84 11.57 -8.48
CA PRO A 47 3.10 12.22 -8.81
C PRO A 47 4.17 11.93 -7.75
N GLU A 48 5.39 11.60 -8.20
CA GLU A 48 6.47 11.14 -7.32
C GLU A 48 6.81 12.14 -6.20
N ALA A 49 6.72 13.46 -6.48
CA ALA A 49 6.89 14.51 -5.48
C ALA A 49 5.83 14.43 -4.37
N LYS A 50 4.57 14.15 -4.73
CA LYS A 50 3.47 13.99 -3.77
C LYS A 50 3.67 12.73 -2.93
N ILE A 51 4.10 11.63 -3.54
CA ILE A 51 4.43 10.38 -2.83
C ILE A 51 5.50 10.65 -1.77
N ARG A 52 6.58 11.34 -2.13
CA ARG A 52 7.63 11.70 -1.17
C ARG A 52 7.11 12.53 0.00
N SER A 53 6.31 13.56 -0.28
CA SER A 53 5.74 14.41 0.78
C SER A 53 4.88 13.61 1.75
N MET A 54 4.06 12.68 1.26
CA MET A 54 3.24 11.82 2.11
C MET A 54 4.08 10.83 2.92
N LEU A 55 5.08 10.19 2.30
CA LEU A 55 6.01 9.28 3.00
C LEU A 55 6.82 9.99 4.09
N ALA A 56 7.31 11.20 3.81
CA ALA A 56 8.09 11.98 4.76
C ALA A 56 7.29 12.38 6.00
N ALA A 57 5.96 12.54 5.87
CA ALA A 57 5.06 12.89 6.96
C ALA A 57 4.53 11.67 7.75
N SER A 58 4.94 10.45 7.39
CA SER A 58 4.35 9.22 7.93
C SER A 58 5.23 8.43 8.87
N ASP A 59 4.62 7.91 9.94
CA ASP A 59 5.20 6.92 10.84
C ASP A 59 5.07 5.50 10.27
N ALA A 60 3.93 5.23 9.62
CA ALA A 60 3.69 4.06 8.80
C ALA A 60 3.03 4.44 7.47
N ALA A 61 3.40 3.74 6.40
CA ALA A 61 2.84 3.98 5.09
C ALA A 61 2.62 2.69 4.31
N VAL A 62 1.59 2.70 3.47
CA VAL A 62 1.29 1.65 2.50
C VAL A 62 1.29 2.27 1.11
N ILE A 63 2.12 1.76 0.22
CA ILE A 63 2.10 2.11 -1.21
C ILE A 63 1.30 1.04 -1.95
N TYR A 64 0.14 1.43 -2.48
CA TYR A 64 -0.66 0.61 -3.40
C TYR A 64 -0.08 0.67 -4.82
N LYS A 65 -0.06 -0.47 -5.51
CA LYS A 65 0.45 -0.57 -6.90
C LYS A 65 1.88 -0.01 -7.01
N PRO A 66 2.83 -0.50 -6.19
CA PRO A 66 4.23 -0.07 -6.24
C PRO A 66 4.85 -0.25 -7.64
N SER A 67 4.32 -1.15 -8.47
CA SER A 67 4.72 -1.30 -9.88
C SER A 67 4.63 -0.01 -10.70
N ALA A 68 3.72 0.91 -10.36
CA ALA A 68 3.62 2.21 -11.02
C ALA A 68 4.84 3.13 -10.78
N LEU A 69 5.60 2.90 -9.70
CA LEU A 69 6.86 3.59 -9.43
C LEU A 69 8.04 2.92 -10.16
N GLY A 70 7.90 1.66 -10.59
CA GLY A 70 8.94 0.90 -11.27
C GLY A 70 10.28 0.94 -10.53
N SER A 71 11.34 1.31 -11.24
CA SER A 71 12.70 1.44 -10.68
C SER A 71 12.88 2.62 -9.72
N SER A 72 11.97 3.61 -9.71
CA SER A 72 12.03 4.74 -8.79
C SER A 72 11.67 4.36 -7.35
N LEU A 73 10.96 3.24 -7.13
CA LEU A 73 10.46 2.83 -5.81
C LEU A 73 11.57 2.80 -4.75
N LEU A 74 12.69 2.14 -5.06
CA LEU A 74 13.83 2.03 -4.17
C LEU A 74 14.35 3.40 -3.74
N ARG A 75 14.56 4.29 -4.71
CA ARG A 75 15.09 5.64 -4.48
C ARG A 75 14.13 6.47 -3.63
N VAL A 76 12.83 6.46 -3.95
CA VAL A 76 11.79 7.23 -3.24
C VAL A 76 11.71 6.80 -1.77
N VAL A 77 11.73 5.50 -1.50
CA VAL A 77 11.65 4.97 -0.14
C VAL A 77 12.93 5.27 0.65
N GLN A 78 14.11 5.14 0.03
CA GLN A 78 15.39 5.49 0.67
C GLN A 78 15.49 6.98 1.02
N GLU A 79 15.04 7.87 0.13
CA GLU A 79 15.07 9.33 0.32
C GLU A 79 14.10 9.82 1.41
N THR A 80 13.11 9.01 1.79
CA THR A 80 12.04 9.39 2.74
C THR A 80 12.10 8.62 4.06
N GLY A 81 13.11 7.76 4.21
CA GLY A 81 13.37 7.00 5.42
C GLY A 81 14.17 7.77 6.49
N PRO A 82 14.78 7.05 7.45
CA PRO A 82 14.91 5.59 7.49
C PRO A 82 13.58 4.88 7.79
N TRP A 83 13.38 3.73 7.14
CA TRP A 83 12.29 2.80 7.42
C TRP A 83 12.91 1.53 8.02
N SER A 84 12.49 1.17 9.23
CA SER A 84 13.02 0.02 9.95
C SER A 84 12.46 -1.30 9.40
N THR A 85 11.19 -1.30 8.98
CA THR A 85 10.54 -2.42 8.31
C THR A 85 10.07 -1.99 6.92
N ILE A 86 10.36 -2.83 5.94
CA ILE A 86 9.91 -2.71 4.56
C ILE A 86 9.38 -4.08 4.16
N ILE A 87 8.10 -4.16 3.80
CA ILE A 87 7.44 -5.40 3.43
C ILE A 87 6.72 -5.19 2.13
N ARG A 88 6.82 -6.16 1.23
CA ARG A 88 6.00 -6.24 0.04
C ARG A 88 5.17 -7.51 0.11
N VAL A 89 3.88 -7.38 -0.14
CA VAL A 89 2.99 -8.51 -0.32
C VAL A 89 2.39 -8.44 -1.71
N ASP A 90 2.74 -9.41 -2.54
CA ASP A 90 2.14 -9.66 -3.84
C ASP A 90 1.00 -10.67 -3.67
N ARG A 91 -0.15 -10.37 -4.30
CA ARG A 91 -1.33 -11.25 -4.40
C ARG A 91 -1.81 -11.79 -3.06
N ALA A 92 -1.91 -10.91 -2.06
CA ALA A 92 -2.33 -11.25 -0.71
C ALA A 92 -3.63 -12.09 -0.71
N GLY A 93 -3.60 -13.25 -0.07
CA GLY A 93 -4.72 -14.19 0.02
C GLY A 93 -5.01 -15.02 -1.24
N MET A 94 -4.20 -14.93 -2.29
CA MET A 94 -4.28 -15.79 -3.48
C MET A 94 -3.29 -16.97 -3.37
N ASP A 95 -3.44 -17.99 -4.22
CA ASP A 95 -2.62 -19.21 -4.18
C ASP A 95 -1.12 -18.94 -4.40
N ASP A 96 -0.80 -17.88 -5.14
CA ASP A 96 0.55 -17.44 -5.49
C ASP A 96 1.01 -16.21 -4.67
N GLU A 97 0.52 -16.07 -3.44
CA GLU A 97 0.95 -15.04 -2.48
C GLU A 97 2.48 -15.07 -2.28
N ARG A 98 3.11 -13.88 -2.30
CA ARG A 98 4.53 -13.73 -2.01
C ARG A 98 4.78 -12.58 -1.05
N ILE A 99 5.48 -12.87 0.04
CA ILE A 99 5.88 -11.89 1.05
C ILE A 99 7.40 -11.72 0.95
N THR A 100 7.84 -10.48 0.76
CA THR A 100 9.26 -10.12 0.65
C THR A 100 9.57 -9.01 1.65
N GLU A 101 10.70 -9.09 2.35
CA GLU A 101 11.09 -8.13 3.38
C GLU A 101 12.39 -7.38 3.04
N GLY A 102 12.61 -6.27 3.74
CA GLY A 102 13.80 -5.44 3.63
C GLY A 102 13.94 -4.78 2.26
N VAL A 103 15.17 -4.46 1.87
CA VAL A 103 15.44 -3.74 0.61
C VAL A 103 14.98 -4.54 -0.62
N SER A 104 14.95 -5.87 -0.54
CA SER A 104 14.46 -6.72 -1.64
C SER A 104 12.97 -6.52 -1.96
N ALA A 105 12.17 -6.05 -0.99
CA ALA A 105 10.77 -5.69 -1.19
C ALA A 105 10.59 -4.48 -2.13
N LEU A 106 11.65 -3.69 -2.36
CA LEU A 106 11.64 -2.50 -3.21
C LEU A 106 12.12 -2.77 -4.64
N SER A 107 12.42 -4.03 -4.98
CA SER A 107 12.78 -4.40 -6.35
C SER A 107 11.64 -4.08 -7.31
N ALA A 108 11.99 -3.55 -8.49
CA ALA A 108 11.04 -3.30 -9.56
C ALA A 108 10.34 -4.63 -9.93
N SER A 109 9.03 -4.56 -10.11
CA SER A 109 8.23 -5.70 -10.55
C SER A 109 6.96 -5.19 -11.21
N ASP A 110 6.47 -5.94 -12.20
CA ASP A 110 5.26 -5.64 -12.94
C ASP A 110 3.98 -6.13 -12.22
N GLU A 111 4.12 -6.71 -11.02
CA GLU A 111 2.97 -7.23 -10.27
C GLU A 111 2.06 -6.09 -9.79
N TYR A 112 0.84 -6.08 -10.31
CA TYR A 112 -0.17 -5.05 -10.07
C TYR A 112 -0.90 -5.24 -8.74
N LEU A 113 -1.18 -6.48 -8.34
CA LEU A 113 -1.89 -6.82 -7.11
C LEU A 113 -0.93 -6.86 -5.94
N SER A 114 -0.26 -5.74 -5.68
CA SER A 114 0.79 -5.65 -4.67
C SER A 114 0.65 -4.40 -3.80
N VAL A 115 1.14 -4.53 -2.57
CA VAL A 115 1.34 -3.41 -1.64
C VAL A 115 2.74 -3.45 -1.06
N VAL A 116 3.30 -2.26 -0.76
CA VAL A 116 4.52 -2.11 0.04
C VAL A 116 4.15 -1.41 1.34
N GLU A 117 4.42 -2.05 2.47
CA GLU A 117 4.24 -1.51 3.82
C GLU A 117 5.61 -1.04 4.37
N LEU A 118 5.63 0.15 4.95
CA LEU A 118 6.81 0.84 5.45
C LEU A 118 6.53 1.27 6.89
N LEU A 119 7.36 0.86 7.85
CA LEU A 119 7.22 1.21 9.26
C LEU A 119 8.52 1.85 9.78
N ARG A 120 8.44 2.93 10.56
CA ARG A 120 9.62 3.65 11.07
C ARG A 120 10.23 3.09 12.36
N TYR A 121 9.41 2.52 13.23
CA TYR A 121 9.82 2.21 14.61
C TYR A 121 9.91 0.70 14.94
N ARG A 122 9.79 -0.18 13.93
CA ARG A 122 9.79 -1.64 14.11
C ARG A 122 10.52 -2.39 13.03
#